data_AF-A0A258AFR4-F1
#
_entry.id   AF-A0A258AFR4-F1
#
_cell.length_a   1.000
_cell.length_b   1.000
_cell.length_c   1.000
_cell.angle_alpha   90.00
_cell.angle_beta   90.00
_cell.angle_gamma   90.00
#
_symmetry.space_group_name_H-M   'P 1'
#
loop_
_entity.id
_entity.type
_entity.pdbx_description
1 polymer ?
#
loop_
_entity_poly.entity_id
_entity_poly.type
_entity_poly.pdbx_seq_one_letter_code
_entity_poly.pdbx_strand_id
1 'polypeptide(L)'
;SFIAASGSTIQVGDSTAQSSYGTLHFTPATGSGSIDFQASSTIILGINPGGISDMLQITGTGSTLVNFNGNLTITAGAFTPTAATFHLLDWSGLGAAPTFDSRYNYTGLVYGNGDTPAGLILPDLTGTGFAWDFSAFTSAGDLSIVVANAPEPSRALLLGLSLALLVARRRR
;
A
#
# COMPACT_ATOMS: atom_id res chain seq x y z
N SER A 1 10.21 2.84 -23.37
CA SER A 1 9.20 2.14 -22.55
C SER A 1 9.91 1.17 -21.63
N PHE A 2 9.27 0.81 -20.52
CA PHE A 2 9.74 -0.23 -19.61
C PHE A 2 8.63 -1.28 -19.47
N ILE A 3 9.01 -2.56 -19.43
CA ILE A 3 8.08 -3.67 -19.25
C ILE A 3 8.68 -4.63 -18.22
N ALA A 4 7.98 -4.84 -17.12
CA ALA A 4 8.20 -6.00 -16.26
C ALA A 4 7.41 -7.15 -16.85
N ALA A 5 8.08 -7.97 -17.67
CA ALA A 5 7.43 -9.08 -18.37
C ALA A 5 6.90 -10.13 -17.37
N SER A 6 5.93 -10.93 -17.81
CA SER A 6 5.44 -12.07 -17.01
C SER A 6 6.59 -12.97 -16.54
N GLY A 7 6.62 -13.32 -15.25
CA GLY A 7 7.67 -14.11 -14.62
C GLY A 7 8.92 -13.31 -14.21
N SER A 8 9.03 -12.03 -14.58
CA SER A 8 10.13 -11.18 -14.12
C SER A 8 9.95 -10.79 -12.65
N THR A 9 11.08 -10.52 -11.98
CA THR A 9 11.09 -9.96 -10.63
C THR A 9 11.84 -8.64 -10.63
N ILE A 10 11.23 -7.62 -10.05
CA ILE A 10 11.82 -6.32 -9.79
C ILE A 10 11.93 -6.20 -8.28
N GLN A 11 13.15 -6.16 -7.80
CA GLN A 11 13.43 -5.90 -6.40
C GLN A 11 13.99 -4.49 -6.29
N VAL A 12 13.36 -3.68 -5.44
CA VAL A 12 13.89 -2.37 -5.05
C VAL A 12 14.82 -2.59 -3.86
N GLY A 13 15.87 -1.75 -3.77
CA GLY A 13 16.95 -1.93 -2.80
C GLY A 13 18.00 -2.97 -3.22
N ASP A 14 19.13 -3.01 -2.52
CA ASP A 14 20.26 -3.87 -2.86
C ASP A 14 20.08 -5.32 -2.35
N SER A 15 19.12 -5.54 -1.45
CA SER A 15 18.82 -6.85 -0.86
C SER A 15 17.42 -6.87 -0.24
N THR A 16 16.99 -8.01 0.32
CA THR A 16 15.73 -8.12 1.09
C THR A 16 15.92 -7.75 2.56
N ALA A 17 17.07 -7.19 2.94
CA ALA A 17 17.41 -6.87 4.32
C ALA A 17 16.77 -5.55 4.76
N GLN A 18 16.33 -5.49 6.02
CA GLN A 18 15.71 -4.31 6.63
C GLN A 18 16.61 -3.09 6.84
N SER A 19 17.85 -3.15 6.38
CA SER A 19 18.78 -2.03 6.37
C SER A 19 19.09 -1.55 4.94
N SER A 20 18.48 -2.19 3.95
CA SER A 20 18.78 -2.01 2.53
C SER A 20 17.52 -1.51 1.84
N TYR A 21 17.32 -0.18 1.90
CA TYR A 21 16.23 0.50 1.22
C TYR A 21 16.77 1.38 0.10
N GLY A 22 16.02 1.49 -0.98
CA GLY A 22 16.35 2.33 -2.10
C GLY A 22 15.12 2.87 -2.82
N THR A 23 15.39 3.75 -3.77
CA THR A 23 14.38 4.23 -4.70
C THR A 23 14.74 3.78 -6.10
N LEU A 24 13.84 3.03 -6.73
CA LEU A 24 13.96 2.72 -8.15
C LEU A 24 13.23 3.79 -8.96
N HIS A 25 13.98 4.58 -9.72
CA HIS A 25 13.44 5.64 -10.55
C HIS A 25 13.13 5.17 -11.97
N PHE A 26 11.91 5.42 -12.42
CA PHE A 26 11.54 5.42 -13.81
C PHE A 26 11.40 6.85 -14.30
N THR A 27 12.26 7.23 -15.26
CA THR A 27 12.24 8.55 -15.90
C THR A 27 12.28 8.34 -17.41
N PRO A 28 11.17 8.52 -18.12
CA PRO A 28 11.18 8.48 -19.57
C PRO A 28 12.09 9.60 -20.12
N ALA A 29 13.05 9.23 -20.97
CA ALA A 29 14.03 10.18 -21.50
C ALA A 29 13.40 11.37 -22.26
N THR A 30 12.22 11.16 -22.85
CA THR A 30 11.48 12.16 -23.63
C THR A 30 10.33 12.81 -22.86
N GLY A 31 10.26 12.64 -21.53
CA GLY A 31 9.20 13.18 -20.67
C GLY A 31 7.88 12.40 -20.69
N SER A 32 7.65 11.59 -21.74
CA SER A 32 6.53 10.65 -21.87
C SER A 32 7.00 9.23 -22.13
N GLY A 33 6.21 8.24 -21.74
CA GLY A 33 6.53 6.83 -21.95
C GLY A 33 5.41 5.88 -21.59
N SER A 34 5.75 4.60 -21.55
CA SER A 34 4.88 3.54 -21.04
C SER A 34 5.69 2.66 -20.11
N ILE A 35 5.12 2.38 -18.95
CA ILE A 35 5.65 1.50 -17.90
C ILE A 35 4.56 0.47 -17.62
N ASP A 36 4.86 -0.80 -17.89
CA ASP A 36 3.88 -1.87 -17.78
C ASP A 36 4.42 -3.00 -16.89
N PHE A 37 3.79 -3.18 -15.73
CA PHE A 37 4.03 -4.34 -14.86
C PHE A 37 3.01 -5.41 -15.21
N GLN A 38 3.42 -6.39 -16.00
CA GLN A 38 2.50 -7.39 -16.56
C GLN A 38 2.06 -8.40 -15.51
N ALA A 39 0.94 -9.07 -15.78
CA ALA A 39 0.47 -10.18 -14.96
C ALA A 39 1.59 -11.23 -14.73
N SER A 40 1.70 -11.67 -13.47
CA SER A 40 2.73 -12.62 -13.01
C SER A 40 4.18 -12.10 -13.04
N SER A 41 4.43 -10.82 -13.33
CA SER A 41 5.65 -10.16 -12.82
C SER A 41 5.52 -9.96 -11.31
N THR A 42 6.64 -9.78 -10.59
CA THR A 42 6.64 -9.54 -9.15
C THR A 42 7.47 -8.32 -8.81
N ILE A 43 6.89 -7.39 -8.06
CA ILE A 43 7.59 -6.26 -7.44
C ILE A 43 7.83 -6.63 -5.98
N ILE A 44 9.07 -6.47 -5.52
CA ILE A 44 9.48 -6.70 -4.12
C ILE A 44 9.93 -5.37 -3.54
N LEU A 45 9.28 -4.96 -2.45
CA LEU A 45 9.59 -3.76 -1.68
C LEU A 45 9.86 -4.14 -0.22
N GLY A 46 10.99 -3.73 0.31
CA GLY A 46 11.36 -3.84 1.72
C GLY A 46 10.76 -2.71 2.55
N ILE A 47 10.39 -3.03 3.79
CA ILE A 47 9.93 -2.05 4.78
C ILE A 47 10.60 -2.27 6.15
N ASN A 48 10.81 -1.17 6.86
CA ASN A 48 11.13 -1.12 8.28
C ASN A 48 9.87 -0.70 9.05
N PRO A 49 9.38 -1.45 10.06
CA PRO A 49 8.21 -1.04 10.85
C PRO A 49 8.23 0.42 11.38
N GLY A 50 9.39 1.05 11.50
CA GLY A 50 9.57 2.47 11.85
C GLY A 50 9.29 3.50 10.73
N GLY A 51 8.71 3.11 9.60
CA GLY A 51 8.25 4.03 8.54
C GLY A 51 9.23 4.24 7.37
N ILE A 52 10.37 3.55 7.36
CA ILE A 52 11.31 3.58 6.22
C ILE A 52 10.93 2.46 5.27
N SER A 53 10.96 2.70 3.96
CA SER A 53 10.65 1.72 2.94
C SER A 53 11.45 1.91 1.67
N ASP A 54 11.48 0.87 0.86
CA ASP A 54 11.72 1.01 -0.58
C ASP A 54 10.63 1.85 -1.23
N MET A 55 11.01 2.49 -2.35
CA MET A 55 10.06 3.28 -3.14
C MET A 55 10.26 3.03 -4.63
N LEU A 56 9.14 2.83 -5.32
CA LEU A 56 9.07 2.90 -6.77
C LEU A 56 8.66 4.30 -7.18
N GLN A 57 9.58 5.05 -7.77
CA GLN A 57 9.30 6.42 -8.17
C GLN A 57 9.19 6.53 -9.68
N ILE A 58 8.04 6.99 -10.15
CA ILE A 58 7.74 7.20 -11.55
C ILE A 58 7.61 8.70 -11.78
N THR A 59 8.58 9.24 -12.50
CA THR A 59 8.61 10.63 -12.91
C THR A 59 8.27 10.75 -14.38
N GLY A 60 7.57 11.81 -14.74
CA GLY A 60 7.26 12.17 -16.11
C GLY A 60 6.96 13.66 -16.16
N THR A 61 6.97 14.24 -17.35
CA THR A 61 6.51 15.62 -17.56
C THR A 61 5.42 15.68 -18.63
N GLY A 62 4.99 14.51 -19.13
CA GLY A 62 3.97 14.34 -20.17
C GLY A 62 3.03 13.15 -19.91
N SER A 63 2.46 12.60 -20.99
CA SER A 63 1.42 11.55 -20.98
C SER A 63 1.97 10.15 -20.72
N THR A 64 2.78 9.96 -19.68
CA THR A 64 3.28 8.62 -19.32
C THR A 64 2.13 7.75 -18.83
N LEU A 65 1.96 6.58 -19.45
CA LEU A 65 0.98 5.58 -19.05
C LEU A 65 1.65 4.55 -18.14
N VAL A 66 1.04 4.29 -16.99
CA VAL A 66 1.51 3.29 -16.02
C VAL A 66 0.41 2.28 -15.76
N ASN A 67 0.75 1.01 -15.89
CA ASN A 67 -0.15 -0.12 -15.61
C ASN A 67 0.47 -1.05 -14.57
N PHE A 68 -0.20 -1.22 -13.45
CA PHE A 68 0.17 -2.13 -12.37
C PHE A 68 -0.73 -3.38 -12.38
N ASN A 69 -0.31 -4.41 -13.11
CA ASN A 69 -0.95 -5.74 -13.13
C ASN A 69 -0.05 -6.85 -12.56
N GLY A 70 1.19 -6.51 -12.19
CA GLY A 70 2.11 -7.40 -11.49
C GLY A 70 1.66 -7.72 -10.07
N ASN A 71 2.32 -8.71 -9.48
CA ASN A 71 2.25 -9.05 -8.07
C ASN A 71 3.07 -8.04 -7.24
N LEU A 72 2.69 -7.86 -5.98
CA LEU A 72 3.42 -7.06 -5.00
C LEU A 72 3.74 -7.92 -3.78
N THR A 73 5.02 -7.95 -3.41
CA THR A 73 5.50 -8.60 -2.19
C THR A 73 6.17 -7.56 -1.30
N ILE A 74 5.62 -7.38 -0.11
CA ILE A 74 6.21 -6.54 0.92
C ILE A 74 7.04 -7.43 1.84
N THR A 75 8.30 -7.06 2.04
CA THR A 75 9.25 -7.84 2.82
C THR A 75 9.75 -7.08 4.02
N ALA A 76 10.04 -7.83 5.09
CA ALA A 76 10.57 -7.30 6.33
C ALA A 76 11.40 -8.38 7.02
N GLY A 77 12.70 -8.12 7.25
CA GLY A 77 13.62 -9.08 7.87
C GLY A 77 13.32 -9.43 9.33
N ALA A 78 12.82 -8.48 10.14
CA ALA A 78 12.38 -8.71 11.51
C ALA A 78 11.19 -7.78 11.82
N PHE A 79 10.03 -8.36 12.14
CA PHE A 79 8.80 -7.58 12.12
C PHE A 79 8.20 -7.43 13.52
N THR A 80 8.53 -6.31 14.18
CA THR A 80 7.81 -5.83 15.37
C THR A 80 6.94 -4.65 14.93
N PRO A 81 5.62 -4.83 14.74
CA PRO A 81 4.77 -3.78 14.20
C PRO A 81 4.72 -2.56 15.10
N THR A 82 4.81 -1.40 14.47
CA THR A 82 4.44 -0.10 15.02
C THR A 82 3.54 0.60 14.02
N ALA A 83 2.63 1.43 14.51
CA ALA A 83 1.81 2.24 13.61
C ALA A 83 2.72 3.14 12.76
N ALA A 84 2.63 3.00 11.45
CA ALA A 84 3.51 3.66 10.48
C ALA A 84 2.85 3.67 9.10
N THR A 85 3.29 4.62 8.27
CA THR A 85 2.89 4.71 6.86
C THR A 85 4.14 4.59 5.99
N PHE A 86 4.03 3.84 4.91
CA PHE A 86 5.08 3.56 3.95
C PHE A 86 4.70 4.16 2.60
N HIS A 87 5.54 5.05 2.09
CA HIS A 87 5.40 5.64 0.77
C HIS A 87 6.08 4.70 -0.24
N LEU A 88 5.31 3.77 -0.80
CA LEU A 88 5.84 2.68 -1.62
C LEU A 88 5.86 3.01 -3.10
N LEU A 89 4.91 3.83 -3.56
CA LEU A 89 4.79 4.24 -4.95
C LEU A 89 4.67 5.76 -5.02
N ASP A 90 5.41 6.39 -5.93
CA ASP A 90 5.26 7.83 -6.22
C ASP A 90 5.05 8.01 -7.72
N TRP A 91 3.91 8.61 -8.09
CA TRP A 91 3.58 9.01 -9.45
C TRP A 91 3.17 10.48 -9.55
N SER A 92 3.53 11.30 -8.55
CA SER A 92 3.17 12.71 -8.46
C SER A 92 3.57 13.55 -9.69
N GLY A 93 4.56 13.11 -10.46
CA GLY A 93 4.96 13.73 -11.72
C GLY A 93 4.07 13.41 -12.93
N LEU A 94 3.10 12.51 -12.82
CA LEU A 94 2.32 12.06 -13.98
C LEU A 94 1.09 12.94 -14.25
N GLY A 95 0.78 13.13 -15.53
CA GLY A 95 -0.44 13.83 -15.97
C GLY A 95 -1.74 13.02 -15.77
N ALA A 96 -1.64 11.72 -15.45
CA ALA A 96 -2.76 10.84 -15.14
C ALA A 96 -2.34 9.81 -14.09
N ALA A 97 -3.30 9.37 -13.27
CA ALA A 97 -3.06 8.32 -12.29
C ALA A 97 -2.75 6.97 -12.98
N PRO A 98 -1.90 6.11 -12.37
CA PRO A 98 -1.71 4.75 -12.84
C PRO A 98 -3.01 3.95 -12.88
N THR A 99 -3.08 2.99 -13.79
CA THR A 99 -4.12 1.96 -13.76
C THR A 99 -3.64 0.81 -12.88
N PHE A 100 -4.47 0.38 -11.93
CA PHE A 100 -4.18 -0.73 -11.04
C PHE A 100 -5.12 -1.91 -11.32
N ASP A 101 -4.58 -3.11 -11.28
CA ASP A 101 -5.40 -4.32 -11.25
C ASP A 101 -6.26 -4.38 -9.98
N SER A 102 -7.40 -5.09 -10.08
CA SER A 102 -8.38 -5.21 -8.99
C SER A 102 -7.81 -5.69 -7.66
N ARG A 103 -6.70 -6.45 -7.66
CA ARG A 103 -6.03 -6.93 -6.44
C ARG A 103 -5.53 -5.81 -5.51
N TYR A 104 -5.26 -4.62 -6.05
CA TYR A 104 -4.81 -3.47 -5.28
C TYR A 104 -5.96 -2.65 -4.67
N ASN A 105 -7.21 -2.96 -5.03
CA ASN A 105 -8.37 -2.20 -4.60
C ASN A 105 -9.03 -2.85 -3.37
N TYR A 106 -8.31 -2.86 -2.24
CA TYR A 106 -8.81 -3.36 -0.97
C TYR A 106 -9.17 -2.20 -0.03
N THR A 107 -10.38 -2.23 0.54
CA THR A 107 -10.92 -1.13 1.36
C THR A 107 -11.06 -1.47 2.84
N GLY A 108 -10.74 -2.71 3.23
CA GLY A 108 -10.71 -3.15 4.62
C GLY A 108 -9.29 -3.20 5.20
N LEU A 109 -9.20 -3.72 6.42
CA LEU A 109 -7.92 -4.07 7.05
C LEU A 109 -7.58 -5.53 6.76
N VAL A 110 -6.31 -5.82 6.47
CA VAL A 110 -5.78 -7.19 6.27
C VAL A 110 -4.62 -7.47 7.22
N TYR A 111 -4.36 -8.74 7.50
CA TYR A 111 -3.30 -9.16 8.41
C TYR A 111 -2.09 -9.74 7.68
N GLY A 112 -2.20 -10.11 6.40
CA GLY A 112 -1.09 -10.72 5.65
C GLY A 112 -0.94 -12.22 5.91
N ASN A 113 -1.93 -12.86 6.54
CA ASN A 113 -1.94 -14.29 6.87
C ASN A 113 -2.67 -15.13 5.81
N GLY A 114 -2.58 -14.71 4.54
CA GLY A 114 -3.33 -15.31 3.43
C GLY A 114 -4.74 -14.73 3.24
N ASP A 115 -5.08 -13.67 3.97
CA ASP A 115 -6.30 -12.88 3.79
C ASP A 115 -6.19 -11.80 2.69
N THR A 116 -5.05 -11.74 2.01
CA THR A 116 -4.79 -10.86 0.87
C THR A 116 -5.20 -11.50 -0.46
N PRO A 117 -5.61 -10.70 -1.46
CA PRO A 117 -5.82 -11.20 -2.82
C PRO A 117 -4.59 -11.90 -3.39
N ALA A 118 -4.81 -12.84 -4.32
CA ALA A 118 -3.72 -13.54 -4.99
C ALA A 118 -2.75 -12.56 -5.66
N GLY A 119 -1.44 -12.76 -5.42
CA GLY A 119 -0.39 -11.88 -5.93
C GLY A 119 -0.09 -10.66 -5.06
N LEU A 120 -0.79 -10.45 -3.94
CA LEU A 120 -0.41 -9.51 -2.89
C LEU A 120 0.09 -10.29 -1.68
N ILE A 121 1.37 -10.12 -1.32
CA ILE A 121 2.00 -10.79 -0.19
C ILE A 121 2.49 -9.73 0.79
N LEU A 122 2.13 -9.88 2.06
CA LEU A 122 2.46 -8.97 3.15
C LEU A 122 3.02 -9.75 4.34
N PRO A 123 3.82 -9.11 5.21
CA PRO A 123 4.17 -9.70 6.49
C PRO A 123 2.92 -9.97 7.35
N ASP A 124 2.92 -11.09 8.05
CA ASP A 124 1.82 -11.49 8.95
C ASP A 124 1.79 -10.64 10.23
N LEU A 125 0.65 -10.01 10.50
CA LEU A 125 0.35 -9.17 11.67
C LEU A 125 -0.54 -9.86 12.71
N THR A 126 -0.91 -11.11 12.50
CA THR A 126 -1.83 -11.81 13.41
C THR A 126 -1.28 -11.85 14.84
N GLY A 127 -2.18 -11.62 15.80
CA GLY A 127 -1.83 -11.61 17.23
C GLY A 127 -1.05 -10.37 17.71
N THR A 128 -0.71 -9.42 16.83
CA THR A 128 0.05 -8.22 17.20
C THR A 128 -0.83 -7.03 17.63
N GLY A 129 -2.14 -7.08 17.34
CA GLY A 129 -3.06 -5.95 17.56
C GLY A 129 -3.04 -4.90 16.45
N PHE A 130 -2.23 -5.10 15.41
CA PHE A 130 -2.16 -4.25 14.23
C PHE A 130 -2.71 -4.96 12.98
N ALA A 131 -3.04 -4.16 11.97
CA ALA A 131 -3.44 -4.62 10.65
C ALA A 131 -2.88 -3.67 9.58
N TRP A 132 -2.81 -4.15 8.35
CA TRP A 132 -2.47 -3.38 7.17
C TRP A 132 -3.70 -2.63 6.66
N ASP A 133 -3.51 -1.36 6.32
CA ASP A 133 -4.49 -0.52 5.64
C ASP A 133 -3.99 -0.20 4.22
N PHE A 134 -4.76 -0.68 3.23
CA PHE A 134 -4.49 -0.51 1.79
C PHE A 134 -5.31 0.61 1.14
N SER A 135 -6.16 1.31 1.90
CA SER A 135 -7.13 2.27 1.36
C SER A 135 -6.49 3.43 0.58
N ALA A 136 -5.25 3.79 0.92
CA ALA A 136 -4.49 4.85 0.27
C ALA A 136 -3.54 4.35 -0.83
N PHE A 137 -3.43 3.04 -1.06
CA PHE A 137 -2.38 2.49 -1.94
C PHE A 137 -2.56 2.89 -3.40
N THR A 138 -3.78 2.83 -3.93
CA THR A 138 -4.05 3.17 -5.35
C THR A 138 -4.25 4.66 -5.59
N SER A 139 -4.43 5.45 -4.53
CA SER A 139 -4.69 6.89 -4.60
C SER A 139 -3.48 7.76 -4.24
N ALA A 140 -2.63 7.28 -3.34
CA ALA A 140 -1.44 7.98 -2.85
C ALA A 140 -0.15 7.15 -2.91
N GLY A 141 -0.23 5.83 -3.14
CA GLY A 141 0.94 4.95 -3.15
C GLY A 141 1.35 4.47 -1.76
N ASP A 142 0.45 4.64 -0.78
CA ASP A 142 0.74 4.43 0.63
C ASP A 142 0.21 3.10 1.16
N LEU A 143 1.03 2.44 1.96
CA LEU A 143 0.65 1.29 2.77
C LEU A 143 0.83 1.64 4.24
N SER A 144 -0.18 1.41 5.08
CA SER A 144 -0.09 1.74 6.50
C SER A 144 -0.27 0.54 7.41
N ILE A 145 0.39 0.57 8.57
CA ILE A 145 0.11 -0.28 9.72
C ILE A 145 -0.77 0.54 10.67
N VAL A 146 -1.95 0.05 10.97
CA VAL A 146 -2.91 0.69 11.88
C VAL A 146 -3.28 -0.26 13.02
N VAL A 147 -3.76 0.29 14.13
CA VAL A 147 -4.28 -0.52 15.24
C VAL A 147 -5.59 -1.17 14.79
N ALA A 148 -5.63 -2.51 14.75
CA ALA A 148 -6.75 -3.27 14.19
C ALA A 148 -8.08 -3.02 14.92
N ASN A 149 -8.00 -2.75 16.22
CA ASN A 149 -9.16 -2.56 17.10
C ASN A 149 -9.25 -1.14 17.68
N ALA A 150 -8.72 -0.12 16.98
CA ALA A 150 -8.91 1.25 17.42
C ALA A 150 -10.42 1.53 17.52
N PRO A 151 -10.96 1.95 18.69
CA PRO A 151 -12.36 2.31 18.78
C PRO A 151 -12.60 3.47 17.81
N GLU A 152 -13.40 3.25 16.76
CA GLU A 152 -13.80 4.34 15.86
C GLU A 152 -14.49 5.41 16.72
N PRO A 153 -13.91 6.61 16.92
CA PRO A 153 -14.43 7.60 17.86
C PRO A 153 -15.86 8.02 17.49
N SER A 154 -16.17 7.97 16.20
CA SER A 154 -17.50 8.21 15.63
C SER A 154 -18.54 7.20 16.11
N ARG A 155 -18.22 5.91 16.22
CA ARG A 155 -19.17 4.88 16.69
C ARG A 155 -19.51 5.07 18.16
N ALA A 156 -18.53 5.35 19.00
CA ALA A 156 -18.75 5.63 20.42
C ALA A 156 -19.57 6.93 20.61
N LEU A 157 -19.27 7.96 19.82
CA LEU A 157 -20.01 9.23 19.84
C LEU A 157 -21.46 9.04 19.39
N LEU A 158 -21.69 8.32 18.28
CA LEU A 158 -23.02 8.04 17.75
C LEU A 158 -23.85 7.19 18.71
N LEU A 159 -23.22 6.19 19.35
CA LEU A 159 -23.87 5.40 20.38
C LEU A 159 -24.26 6.29 21.57
N GLY A 160 -23.35 7.14 22.04
CA GLY A 160 -23.62 8.11 23.11
C GLY A 160 -24.76 9.08 22.76
N LEU A 161 -24.76 9.61 21.54
CA LEU A 161 -25.82 10.49 21.05
C LEU A 161 -27.17 9.77 20.97
N SER A 162 -27.19 8.53 20.48
CA SER A 162 -28.42 7.73 20.39
C SER A 162 -29.03 7.44 21.77
N LEU A 163 -28.19 7.15 22.77
CA LEU A 163 -28.59 6.97 24.16
C LEU A 163 -29.14 8.26 24.76
N ALA A 164 -28.49 9.41 24.50
CA ALA A 164 -28.96 10.72 24.96
C ALA A 164 -30.34 11.06 24.39
N LEU A 165 -30.57 10.78 23.10
CA LEU A 165 -31.87 10.97 22.44
C LEU A 165 -32.97 10.05 23.00
N LEU A 166 -32.64 8.79 23.30
CA LEU A 166 -33.57 7.85 23.95
C LEU A 166 -33.99 8.33 25.35
N VAL A 167 -33.05 8.83 26.15
CA VAL A 167 -33.35 9.39 27.48
C VAL A 167 -34.19 10.66 27.36
N ALA A 168 -33.86 11.55 26.42
CA ALA A 168 -34.64 12.77 26.17
C ALA A 168 -36.08 12.45 25.72
N ARG A 169 -36.29 11.40 24.91
CA ARG A 169 -37.63 10.94 24.50
C ARG A 169 -38.44 10.39 25.66
N ARG A 170 -37.80 9.72 26.64
CA ARG A 170 -38.47 9.15 27.82
C ARG A 170 -38.92 10.20 28.85
N ARG A 171 -38.44 11.43 28.73
CA ARG A 171 -38.77 12.58 29.60
C ARG A 171 -39.86 13.49 29.00
N ARG A 172 -40.35 13.19 27.80
CA ARG A 172 -41.57 13.76 27.22
C ARG A 172 -42.71 12.77 27.41
#